data_AF-A0A3N9MMP4-F1
#
_entry.id   AF-A0A3N9MMP4-F1
#
_cell.length_a   1.000
_cell.length_b   1.000
_cell.length_c   1.000
_cell.angle_alpha   90.00
_cell.angle_beta   90.00
_cell.angle_gamma   90.00
#
_symmetry.space_group_name_H-M   'P 1'
#
loop_
_entity.id
_entity.type
_entity.pdbx_description
1 polymer ?
#
loop_
_entity_poly.entity_id
_entity_poly.type
_entity_poly.pdbx_seq_one_letter_code
_entity_poly.pdbx_strand_id
1 'polypeptide(L)'
;MMIYYIIFGIIITGLGIYYYKRDKTYNNKLTRIYYEDALKFIFHRNERGLPASVESLKGALSLSVNKIYRILDQLENKGLIRMTSTGIELKAEGRPVVIEIIRAHRLWETYLGRETDLPIHQIHRMAENMEHDLRGDRLEALNVHLGFPTIDPHGDPIPTIDHRIKKTEIRAVTELTTGDQALIHHIEDEPYNISKKLFKLGLRPQQLIKITDKQDCKITIKFEDKEQILSTFEALNIHVVAYTGGITRKNKSLLDLSANETGIVIGLSPDIQGLARRRILDLGITPGAKITKAIVSSFGGDPVAYSIRGAKIALRKKQAGNIFIEKF
;
A
#
# COMPACT_ATOMS: atom_id res chain seq x y z
N MET A 1 -40.13 -45.57 25.43
CA MET A 1 -39.27 -45.64 24.23
C MET A 1 -39.65 -44.62 23.14
N MET A 2 -40.92 -44.40 22.82
CA MET A 2 -41.34 -43.51 21.71
C MET A 2 -40.90 -42.04 21.82
N ILE A 3 -40.86 -41.46 23.03
CA ILE A 3 -40.53 -40.04 23.24
C ILE A 3 -39.06 -39.72 22.93
N TYR A 4 -38.15 -40.69 23.12
CA TYR A 4 -36.71 -40.52 22.86
C TYR A 4 -36.40 -40.38 21.36
N TYR A 5 -37.12 -41.10 20.49
CA TYR A 5 -36.93 -41.03 19.03
C TYR A 5 -37.42 -39.70 18.44
N ILE A 6 -38.47 -39.09 19.01
CA ILE A 6 -39.00 -37.80 18.57
C ILE A 6 -37.99 -36.67 18.91
N ILE A 7 -37.44 -36.69 20.12
CA ILE A 7 -36.42 -35.71 20.55
C ILE A 7 -35.13 -35.86 19.73
N PHE A 8 -34.70 -37.10 19.45
CA PHE A 8 -33.52 -37.36 18.62
C PHE A 8 -33.71 -36.92 17.15
N GLY A 9 -34.91 -37.10 16.59
CA GLY A 9 -35.27 -36.61 15.25
C GLY A 9 -35.27 -35.07 15.15
N ILE A 10 -35.72 -34.36 16.18
CA ILE A 10 -35.68 -32.89 16.24
C ILE A 10 -34.24 -32.37 16.36
N ILE A 11 -33.38 -33.07 17.10
CA ILE A 11 -31.95 -32.71 17.23
C ILE A 11 -31.20 -32.94 15.91
N ILE A 12 -31.42 -34.07 15.22
CA ILE A 12 -30.79 -34.35 13.91
C ILE A 12 -31.28 -33.39 12.82
N THR A 13 -32.57 -33.06 12.79
CA THR A 13 -33.10 -32.08 11.83
C THR A 13 -32.65 -30.67 12.15
N GLY A 14 -32.55 -30.30 13.44
CA GLY A 14 -31.99 -29.02 13.88
C GLY A 14 -30.51 -28.86 13.55
N LEU A 15 -29.69 -29.91 13.79
CA LEU A 15 -28.29 -29.97 13.36
C LEU A 15 -28.20 -29.93 11.83
N GLY A 16 -29.04 -30.68 11.11
CA GLY A 16 -29.10 -30.68 9.65
C GLY A 16 -29.44 -29.31 9.07
N ILE A 17 -30.41 -28.60 9.64
CA ILE A 17 -30.77 -27.21 9.26
C ILE A 17 -29.65 -26.25 9.61
N TYR A 18 -28.98 -26.43 10.77
CA TYR A 18 -27.83 -25.62 11.17
C TYR A 18 -26.64 -25.81 10.22
N TYR A 19 -26.26 -27.05 9.94
CA TYR A 19 -25.21 -27.38 8.98
C TYR A 19 -25.58 -26.91 7.57
N TYR A 20 -26.83 -27.08 7.13
CA TYR A 20 -27.30 -26.58 5.83
C TYR A 20 -27.28 -25.06 5.74
N LYS A 21 -27.75 -24.32 6.77
CA LYS A 21 -27.67 -22.85 6.81
C LYS A 21 -26.21 -22.37 6.85
N ARG A 22 -25.35 -23.06 7.60
CA ARG A 22 -23.91 -22.78 7.68
C ARG A 22 -23.24 -23.00 6.33
N ASP A 23 -23.52 -24.13 5.67
CA ASP A 23 -22.99 -24.48 4.35
C ASP A 23 -23.48 -23.51 3.27
N LYS A 24 -24.76 -23.13 3.28
CA LYS A 24 -25.31 -22.11 2.38
C LYS A 24 -24.67 -20.74 2.59
N THR A 25 -24.45 -20.32 3.83
CA THR A 25 -23.78 -19.04 4.15
C THR A 25 -22.32 -19.04 3.72
N TYR A 26 -21.62 -20.15 3.95
CA TYR A 26 -20.23 -20.34 3.52
C TYR A 26 -20.10 -20.35 1.99
N ASN A 27 -20.98 -21.06 1.28
CA ASN A 27 -21.03 -21.07 -0.18
C ASN A 27 -21.33 -19.70 -0.78
N ASN A 28 -22.19 -18.90 -0.13
CA ASN A 28 -22.44 -17.52 -0.53
C ASN A 28 -21.20 -16.64 -0.34
N LYS A 29 -20.47 -16.78 0.79
CA LYS A 29 -19.22 -16.05 1.04
C LYS A 29 -18.15 -16.41 0.01
N LEU A 30 -17.91 -17.70 -0.22
CA LEU A 30 -16.96 -18.18 -1.23
C LEU A 30 -17.29 -17.68 -2.63
N THR A 31 -18.56 -17.76 -3.02
CA THR A 31 -19.00 -17.29 -4.35
C THR A 31 -18.71 -15.79 -4.51
N ARG A 32 -18.97 -15.01 -3.47
CA ARG A 32 -18.67 -13.59 -3.44
C ARG A 32 -17.17 -13.31 -3.55
N ILE A 33 -16.31 -14.03 -2.82
CA ILE A 33 -14.84 -13.91 -2.94
C ILE A 33 -14.41 -14.10 -4.41
N TYR A 34 -14.87 -15.16 -5.07
CA TYR A 34 -14.53 -15.39 -6.48
C TYR A 34 -15.02 -14.30 -7.43
N TYR A 35 -16.14 -13.64 -7.13
CA TYR A 35 -16.61 -12.50 -7.93
C TYR A 35 -15.72 -11.29 -7.74
N GLU A 36 -15.33 -11.02 -6.50
CA GLU A 36 -14.43 -9.93 -6.13
C GLU A 36 -13.05 -10.13 -6.78
N ASP A 37 -12.49 -11.33 -6.72
CA ASP A 37 -11.21 -11.67 -7.34
C ASP A 37 -11.27 -11.58 -8.87
N ALA A 38 -12.35 -12.06 -9.48
CA ALA A 38 -12.55 -11.96 -10.94
C ALA A 38 -12.63 -10.49 -11.39
N LEU A 39 -13.38 -9.66 -10.67
CA LEU A 39 -13.48 -8.22 -10.95
C LEU A 39 -12.13 -7.51 -10.76
N LYS A 40 -11.40 -7.82 -9.67
CA LYS A 40 -10.06 -7.30 -9.39
C LYS A 40 -9.09 -7.67 -10.53
N PHE A 41 -9.11 -8.91 -10.99
CA PHE A 41 -8.29 -9.38 -12.10
C PHE A 41 -8.61 -8.67 -13.42
N ILE A 42 -9.90 -8.58 -13.78
CA ILE A 42 -10.35 -7.90 -15.01
C ILE A 42 -9.93 -6.42 -15.00
N PHE A 43 -10.12 -5.75 -13.86
CA PHE A 43 -9.69 -4.37 -13.65
C PHE A 43 -8.19 -4.18 -13.92
N HIS A 44 -7.32 -4.98 -13.29
CA HIS A 44 -5.87 -4.85 -13.48
C HIS A 44 -5.43 -5.12 -14.92
N ARG A 45 -6.09 -6.05 -15.63
CA ARG A 45 -5.82 -6.30 -17.06
C ARG A 45 -6.24 -5.10 -17.91
N ASN A 46 -7.46 -4.61 -17.74
CA ASN A 46 -7.98 -3.48 -18.51
C ASN A 46 -7.17 -2.19 -18.27
N GLU A 47 -6.74 -1.89 -17.04
CA GLU A 47 -5.89 -0.72 -16.74
C GLU A 47 -4.50 -0.81 -17.41
N ARG A 48 -3.99 -2.03 -17.66
CA ARG A 48 -2.75 -2.28 -18.42
C ARG A 48 -2.98 -2.31 -19.93
N GLY A 49 -4.20 -2.04 -20.42
CA GLY A 49 -4.54 -2.14 -21.84
C GLY A 49 -4.54 -3.58 -22.38
N LEU A 50 -4.59 -4.58 -21.50
CA LEU A 50 -4.57 -6.00 -21.87
C LEU A 50 -6.01 -6.57 -21.81
N PRO A 51 -6.43 -7.38 -22.80
CA PRO A 51 -7.74 -8.01 -22.75
C PRO A 51 -7.80 -9.08 -21.66
N ALA A 52 -8.88 -9.12 -20.88
CA ALA A 52 -9.16 -10.26 -20.01
C ALA A 52 -9.90 -11.35 -20.82
N SER A 53 -9.55 -12.61 -20.59
CA SER A 53 -10.17 -13.78 -21.24
C SER A 53 -10.48 -14.88 -20.22
N VAL A 54 -11.35 -15.82 -20.59
CA VAL A 54 -11.67 -17.00 -19.77
C VAL A 54 -10.40 -17.78 -19.39
N GLU A 55 -9.46 -17.95 -20.32
CA GLU A 55 -8.21 -18.67 -20.04
C GLU A 55 -7.32 -17.89 -19.07
N SER A 56 -7.23 -16.56 -19.21
CA SER A 56 -6.46 -15.73 -18.28
C SER A 56 -7.05 -15.76 -16.85
N LEU A 57 -8.38 -15.76 -16.73
CA LEU A 57 -9.08 -15.89 -15.43
C LEU A 57 -8.92 -17.27 -14.82
N LYS A 58 -8.97 -18.33 -15.63
CA LYS A 58 -8.68 -19.70 -15.19
C LYS A 58 -7.28 -19.81 -14.61
N GLY A 59 -6.27 -19.23 -15.30
CA GLY A 59 -4.90 -19.21 -14.82
C GLY A 59 -4.75 -18.45 -13.49
N ALA A 60 -5.40 -17.29 -13.37
CA ALA A 60 -5.31 -16.47 -12.16
C ALA A 60 -6.06 -17.04 -10.96
N LEU A 61 -7.29 -17.52 -11.15
CA LEU A 61 -8.16 -17.98 -10.06
C LEU A 61 -8.04 -19.48 -9.77
N SER A 62 -7.32 -20.23 -10.61
CA SER A 62 -7.18 -21.70 -10.51
C SER A 62 -8.53 -22.43 -10.44
N LEU A 63 -9.53 -21.98 -11.21
CA LEU A 63 -10.88 -22.55 -11.24
C LEU A 63 -11.17 -23.30 -12.55
N SER A 64 -12.08 -24.27 -12.50
CA SER A 64 -12.59 -24.94 -13.70
C SER A 64 -13.27 -23.94 -14.65
N VAL A 65 -13.16 -24.18 -15.96
CA VAL A 65 -13.79 -23.36 -17.01
C VAL A 65 -15.28 -23.14 -16.77
N ASN A 66 -16.02 -24.20 -16.39
CA ASN A 66 -17.46 -24.10 -16.11
C ASN A 66 -17.78 -23.13 -14.96
N LYS A 67 -16.94 -23.11 -13.92
CA LYS A 67 -17.11 -22.19 -12.79
C LYS A 67 -16.79 -20.75 -13.19
N ILE A 68 -15.78 -20.54 -14.04
CA ILE A 68 -15.48 -19.21 -14.61
C ILE A 68 -16.66 -18.70 -15.43
N TYR A 69 -17.23 -19.50 -16.32
CA TYR A 69 -18.42 -19.10 -17.10
C TYR A 69 -19.59 -18.70 -16.20
N ARG A 70 -19.85 -19.48 -15.12
CA ARG A 70 -20.89 -19.12 -14.14
C ARG A 70 -20.60 -17.82 -13.41
N ILE A 71 -19.35 -17.52 -13.08
CA ILE A 71 -18.96 -16.23 -12.47
C ILE A 71 -19.20 -15.09 -13.46
N LEU A 72 -18.73 -15.23 -14.69
CA LEU A 72 -18.84 -14.21 -15.72
C LEU A 72 -20.29 -13.89 -16.09
N ASP A 73 -21.12 -14.91 -16.31
CA ASP A 73 -22.56 -14.75 -16.54
C ASP A 73 -23.23 -13.95 -15.42
N GLN A 74 -22.90 -14.25 -14.16
CA GLN A 74 -23.49 -13.54 -13.02
C GLN A 74 -22.99 -12.11 -12.88
N LEU A 75 -21.72 -11.84 -13.20
CA LEU A 75 -21.17 -10.48 -13.21
C LEU A 75 -21.77 -9.64 -14.35
N GLU A 76 -21.99 -10.23 -15.53
CA GLU A 76 -22.62 -9.58 -16.68
C GLU A 76 -24.10 -9.30 -16.43
N ASN A 77 -24.84 -10.26 -15.86
CA ASN A 77 -26.24 -10.08 -15.44
C ASN A 77 -26.39 -9.00 -14.36
N LYS A 78 -25.36 -8.78 -13.53
CA LYS A 78 -25.30 -7.67 -12.56
C LYS A 78 -24.86 -6.34 -13.18
N GLY A 79 -24.54 -6.33 -14.47
CA GLY A 79 -24.09 -5.14 -15.20
C GLY A 79 -22.71 -4.63 -14.79
N LEU A 80 -21.88 -5.46 -14.16
CA LEU A 80 -20.54 -5.07 -13.67
C LEU A 80 -19.45 -5.25 -14.72
N ILE A 81 -19.67 -6.15 -15.68
CA ILE A 81 -18.76 -6.42 -16.80
C ILE A 81 -19.54 -6.45 -18.12
N ARG A 82 -18.81 -6.48 -19.22
CA ARG A 82 -19.33 -6.76 -20.57
C ARG A 82 -18.41 -7.71 -21.29
N MET A 83 -18.97 -8.76 -21.90
CA MET A 83 -18.23 -9.61 -22.83
C MET A 83 -18.21 -8.95 -24.22
N THR A 84 -17.02 -8.85 -24.81
CA THR A 84 -16.80 -8.30 -26.16
C THR A 84 -16.07 -9.31 -27.03
N SER A 85 -15.96 -9.05 -28.33
CA SER A 85 -15.19 -9.89 -29.25
C SER A 85 -13.69 -9.93 -28.93
N THR A 86 -13.16 -8.90 -28.27
CA THR A 86 -11.74 -8.76 -27.94
C THR A 86 -11.39 -9.21 -26.53
N GLY A 87 -12.40 -9.46 -25.68
CA GLY A 87 -12.22 -9.92 -24.30
C GLY A 87 -13.31 -9.43 -23.36
N ILE A 88 -13.00 -9.46 -22.07
CA ILE A 88 -13.89 -9.07 -20.98
C ILE A 88 -13.48 -7.68 -20.49
N GLU A 89 -14.45 -6.78 -20.43
CA GLU A 89 -14.25 -5.39 -20.00
C GLU A 89 -15.05 -5.10 -18.72
N LEU A 90 -14.42 -4.37 -17.79
CA LEU A 90 -15.10 -3.84 -16.62
C LEU A 90 -16.01 -2.67 -17.02
N LYS A 91 -17.26 -2.68 -16.56
CA LYS A 91 -18.19 -1.56 -16.76
C LYS A 91 -18.00 -0.48 -15.68
N ALA A 92 -18.55 0.71 -15.92
CA ALA A 92 -18.51 1.82 -14.97
C ALA A 92 -19.09 1.44 -13.60
N GLU A 93 -20.13 0.62 -13.56
CA GLU A 93 -20.77 0.16 -12.33
C GLU A 93 -19.91 -0.87 -11.55
N GLY A 94 -19.04 -1.60 -12.24
CA GLY A 94 -18.10 -2.54 -11.62
C GLY A 94 -16.91 -1.87 -10.97
N ARG A 95 -16.52 -0.68 -11.43
CA ARG A 95 -15.34 0.04 -10.95
C ARG A 95 -15.38 0.33 -9.44
N PRO A 96 -16.42 0.93 -8.86
CA PRO A 96 -16.46 1.20 -7.42
C PRO A 96 -16.24 -0.05 -6.56
N VAL A 97 -16.81 -1.18 -6.94
CA VAL A 97 -16.69 -2.45 -6.22
C VAL A 97 -15.22 -2.89 -6.14
N VAL A 98 -14.49 -2.82 -7.26
CA VAL A 98 -13.06 -3.17 -7.29
C VAL A 98 -12.23 -2.19 -6.49
N ILE A 99 -12.54 -0.90 -6.59
CA ILE A 99 -11.80 0.13 -5.87
C ILE A 99 -11.95 -0.03 -4.35
N GLU A 100 -13.14 -0.40 -3.86
CA GLU A 100 -13.34 -0.69 -2.43
C GLU A 100 -12.50 -1.90 -1.97
N ILE A 101 -12.42 -2.96 -2.79
CA ILE A 101 -11.59 -4.14 -2.51
C ILE A 101 -10.10 -3.76 -2.45
N ILE A 102 -9.61 -3.01 -3.43
CA ILE A 102 -8.23 -2.51 -3.45
C ILE A 102 -7.95 -1.62 -2.23
N ARG A 103 -8.89 -0.75 -1.86
CA ARG A 103 -8.78 0.09 -0.65
C ARG A 103 -8.69 -0.76 0.61
N ALA A 104 -9.52 -1.81 0.73
CA ALA A 104 -9.48 -2.75 1.85
C ALA A 104 -8.15 -3.50 1.94
N HIS A 105 -7.67 -4.03 0.81
CA HIS A 105 -6.38 -4.70 0.71
C HIS A 105 -5.25 -3.80 1.24
N ARG A 106 -5.11 -2.61 0.67
CA ARG A 106 -4.02 -1.67 1.00
C ARG A 106 -4.07 -1.16 2.44
N LEU A 107 -5.26 -0.99 3.00
CA LEU A 107 -5.42 -0.64 4.42
C LEU A 107 -5.03 -1.81 5.33
N TRP A 108 -5.35 -3.05 4.96
CA TRP A 108 -4.87 -4.23 5.68
C TRP A 108 -3.35 -4.35 5.63
N GLU A 109 -2.75 -4.17 4.46
CA GLU A 109 -1.29 -4.18 4.34
C GLU A 109 -0.65 -3.11 5.21
N THR A 110 -1.21 -1.90 5.19
CA THR A 110 -0.73 -0.78 6.02
C THR A 110 -0.86 -1.09 7.51
N TYR A 111 -1.96 -1.70 7.93
CA TYR A 111 -2.16 -2.12 9.32
C TYR A 111 -1.17 -3.20 9.74
N LEU A 112 -1.10 -4.30 8.99
CA LEU A 112 -0.23 -5.43 9.28
C LEU A 112 1.25 -5.03 9.24
N GLY A 113 1.65 -4.18 8.30
CA GLY A 113 3.01 -3.65 8.22
C GLY A 113 3.39 -2.68 9.34
N ARG A 114 2.41 -2.13 10.08
CA ARG A 114 2.66 -1.28 11.26
C ARG A 114 2.64 -2.07 12.56
N GLU A 115 1.81 -3.09 12.64
CA GLU A 115 1.57 -3.87 13.87
C GLU A 115 2.41 -5.15 13.95
N THR A 116 3.06 -5.55 12.84
CA THR A 116 3.89 -6.75 12.79
C THR A 116 5.25 -6.47 12.14
N ASP A 117 6.26 -7.24 12.52
CA ASP A 117 7.56 -7.29 11.84
C ASP A 117 7.59 -8.35 10.73
N LEU A 118 6.42 -8.76 10.23
CA LEU A 118 6.33 -9.77 9.20
C LEU A 118 6.93 -9.24 7.89
N PRO A 119 7.56 -10.12 7.10
CA PRO A 119 7.97 -9.76 5.76
C PRO A 119 6.78 -9.32 4.89
N ILE A 120 7.01 -8.34 4.02
CA ILE A 120 6.01 -7.72 3.14
C ILE A 120 5.15 -8.73 2.35
N HIS A 121 5.72 -9.80 1.79
CA HIS A 121 4.95 -10.84 1.09
C HIS A 121 3.96 -11.61 1.99
N GLN A 122 4.27 -11.78 3.28
CA GLN A 122 3.33 -12.41 4.22
C GLN A 122 2.21 -11.45 4.56
N ILE A 123 2.54 -10.17 4.72
CA ILE A 123 1.55 -9.10 4.88
C ILE A 123 0.59 -9.07 3.68
N HIS A 124 1.12 -9.11 2.45
CA HIS A 124 0.31 -9.16 1.23
C HIS A 124 -0.65 -10.34 1.21
N ARG A 125 -0.13 -11.56 1.46
CA ARG A 125 -0.96 -12.78 1.52
C ARG A 125 -2.03 -12.70 2.60
N MET A 126 -1.70 -12.14 3.77
CA MET A 126 -2.67 -11.97 4.85
C MET A 126 -3.74 -10.94 4.46
N ALA A 127 -3.35 -9.83 3.85
CA ALA A 127 -4.26 -8.80 3.38
C ALA A 127 -5.21 -9.34 2.30
N GLU A 128 -4.72 -10.13 1.34
CA GLU A 128 -5.53 -10.80 0.32
C GLU A 128 -6.62 -11.69 0.93
N ASN A 129 -6.32 -12.42 2.00
CA ASN A 129 -7.32 -13.24 2.68
C ASN A 129 -8.36 -12.43 3.47
N MET A 130 -8.00 -11.21 3.89
CA MET A 130 -8.80 -10.38 4.80
C MET A 130 -9.59 -9.28 4.08
N GLU A 131 -9.22 -8.91 2.85
CA GLU A 131 -9.81 -7.79 2.10
C GLU A 131 -11.33 -7.96 1.88
N HIS A 132 -11.79 -9.20 1.64
CA HIS A 132 -13.19 -9.50 1.35
C HIS A 132 -14.14 -9.29 2.56
N ASP A 133 -13.57 -9.26 3.76
CA ASP A 133 -14.31 -9.12 5.02
C ASP A 133 -14.40 -7.66 5.52
N LEU A 134 -13.68 -6.73 4.89
CA LEU A 134 -13.55 -5.35 5.32
C LEU A 134 -14.24 -4.38 4.33
N ARG A 135 -15.40 -3.83 4.72
CA ARG A 135 -16.22 -2.93 3.88
C ARG A 135 -16.97 -1.87 4.69
N GLY A 136 -17.43 -0.83 4.01
CA GLY A 136 -18.24 0.24 4.60
C GLY A 136 -17.64 0.80 5.89
N ASP A 137 -18.45 0.90 6.95
CA ASP A 137 -18.03 1.51 8.23
C ASP A 137 -16.79 0.85 8.86
N ARG A 138 -16.60 -0.46 8.67
CA ARG A 138 -15.42 -1.17 9.20
C ARG A 138 -14.14 -0.76 8.47
N LEU A 139 -14.22 -0.58 7.16
CA LEU A 139 -13.12 -0.09 6.34
C LEU A 139 -12.72 1.33 6.76
N GLU A 140 -13.71 2.19 6.97
CA GLU A 140 -13.46 3.57 7.43
C GLU A 140 -12.92 3.61 8.86
N ALA A 141 -13.40 2.76 9.76
CA ALA A 141 -12.83 2.64 11.10
C ALA A 141 -11.34 2.26 11.07
N LEU A 142 -10.94 1.33 10.19
CA LEU A 142 -9.53 0.99 10.00
C LEU A 142 -8.73 2.17 9.42
N ASN A 143 -9.28 2.86 8.42
CA ASN A 143 -8.65 4.04 7.82
C ASN A 143 -8.41 5.16 8.86
N VAL A 144 -9.40 5.44 9.71
CA VAL A 144 -9.30 6.39 10.83
C VAL A 144 -8.25 5.93 11.83
N HIS A 145 -8.27 4.65 12.23
CA HIS A 145 -7.29 4.08 13.16
C HIS A 145 -5.85 4.22 12.64
N LEU A 146 -5.66 4.09 11.33
CA LEU A 146 -4.37 4.27 10.67
C LEU A 146 -3.98 5.74 10.45
N GLY A 147 -4.83 6.70 10.82
CA GLY A 147 -4.57 8.12 10.65
C GLY A 147 -4.62 8.59 9.20
N PHE A 148 -5.54 8.03 8.40
CA PHE A 148 -5.75 8.38 6.98
C PHE A 148 -4.49 8.25 6.11
N PRO A 149 -3.88 7.05 6.03
CA PRO A 149 -2.74 6.82 5.15
C PRO A 149 -3.15 7.05 3.68
N THR A 150 -2.25 7.66 2.91
CA THR A 150 -2.47 7.90 1.47
C THR A 150 -1.75 6.91 0.57
N ILE A 151 -0.81 6.13 1.12
CA ILE A 151 0.07 5.20 0.42
C ILE A 151 0.23 3.94 1.29
N ASP A 152 0.29 2.78 0.67
CA ASP A 152 0.54 1.49 1.33
C ASP A 152 2.05 1.19 1.53
N PRO A 153 2.44 0.05 2.14
CA PRO A 153 3.84 -0.31 2.32
C PRO A 153 4.63 -0.58 1.02
N HIS A 154 3.94 -0.84 -0.09
CA HIS A 154 4.48 -1.11 -1.42
C HIS A 154 4.66 0.16 -2.25
N GLY A 155 4.04 1.26 -1.81
CA GLY A 155 4.13 2.56 -2.43
C GLY A 155 2.92 2.94 -3.29
N ASP A 156 1.89 2.09 -3.31
CA ASP A 156 0.71 2.38 -4.10
C ASP A 156 -0.25 3.34 -3.38
N PRO A 157 -0.94 4.22 -4.14
CA PRO A 157 -1.91 5.14 -3.57
C PRO A 157 -3.13 4.39 -3.00
N ILE A 158 -3.48 4.64 -1.74
CA ILE A 158 -4.71 4.12 -1.15
C ILE A 158 -5.89 4.87 -1.79
N PRO A 159 -6.84 4.18 -2.48
CA PRO A 159 -7.98 4.85 -3.10
C PRO A 159 -8.80 5.61 -2.06
N THR A 160 -9.43 6.71 -2.45
CA THR A 160 -10.31 7.52 -1.58
C THR A 160 -11.72 6.90 -1.45
N ILE A 161 -12.53 7.42 -0.51
CA ILE A 161 -13.90 6.93 -0.27
C ILE A 161 -14.84 7.17 -1.47
N ASP A 162 -14.56 8.20 -2.28
CA ASP A 162 -15.24 8.47 -3.55
C ASP A 162 -14.66 7.66 -4.73
N HIS A 163 -13.96 6.57 -4.42
CA HIS A 163 -13.39 5.60 -5.36
C HIS A 163 -12.39 6.19 -6.37
N ARG A 164 -11.65 7.23 -5.97
CA ARG A 164 -10.61 7.83 -6.82
C ARG A 164 -9.23 7.29 -6.44
N ILE A 165 -8.46 6.92 -7.45
CA ILE A 165 -7.03 6.62 -7.32
C ILE A 165 -6.26 7.82 -7.84
N LYS A 166 -5.34 8.36 -7.03
CA LYS A 166 -4.43 9.41 -7.49
C LYS A 166 -3.51 8.84 -8.57
N LYS A 167 -3.73 9.25 -9.82
CA LYS A 167 -2.82 8.90 -10.92
C LYS A 167 -1.49 9.62 -10.72
N THR A 168 -0.42 8.86 -10.79
CA THR A 168 0.95 9.37 -10.72
C THR A 168 1.67 8.85 -11.95
N GLU A 169 2.40 9.71 -12.66
CA GLU A 169 3.21 9.29 -13.80
C GLU A 169 4.43 8.52 -13.28
N ILE A 170 4.32 7.20 -13.35
CA ILE A 170 5.38 6.28 -12.95
C ILE A 170 6.16 5.85 -14.18
N ARG A 171 7.46 5.61 -13.99
CA ARG A 171 8.37 5.09 -15.02
C ARG A 171 9.18 3.96 -14.43
N ALA A 172 9.58 2.98 -15.24
CA ALA A 172 10.52 1.98 -14.75
C ALA A 172 11.87 2.63 -14.45
N VAL A 173 12.59 2.18 -13.42
CA VAL A 173 13.94 2.71 -13.11
C VAL A 173 14.91 2.50 -14.28
N THR A 174 14.65 1.50 -15.13
CA THR A 174 15.40 1.20 -16.35
C THR A 174 15.28 2.28 -17.41
N GLU A 175 14.28 3.16 -17.33
CA GLU A 175 14.12 4.29 -18.23
C GLU A 175 15.00 5.49 -17.85
N LEU A 176 15.56 5.49 -16.63
CA LEU A 176 16.46 6.55 -16.18
C LEU A 176 17.85 6.42 -16.81
N THR A 177 18.57 7.52 -16.85
CA THR A 177 19.94 7.66 -17.37
C THR A 177 20.92 7.98 -16.25
N THR A 178 22.21 7.76 -16.50
CA THR A 178 23.27 8.05 -15.52
C THR A 178 23.23 9.52 -15.09
N GLY A 179 23.17 9.75 -13.78
CA GLY A 179 23.03 11.08 -13.18
C GLY A 179 21.62 11.40 -12.70
N ASP A 180 20.58 10.74 -13.24
CA ASP A 180 19.19 10.99 -12.87
C ASP A 180 18.93 10.66 -11.39
N GLN A 181 18.02 11.42 -10.80
CA GLN A 181 17.50 11.20 -9.45
C GLN A 181 16.00 10.96 -9.53
N ALA A 182 15.51 10.03 -8.72
CA ALA A 182 14.09 9.70 -8.68
C ALA A 182 13.71 9.18 -7.29
N LEU A 183 12.43 9.26 -6.95
CA LEU A 183 11.89 8.59 -5.78
C LEU A 183 11.35 7.24 -6.22
N ILE A 184 11.68 6.18 -5.48
CA ILE A 184 11.00 4.89 -5.64
C ILE A 184 9.52 5.13 -5.34
N HIS A 185 8.68 4.92 -6.33
CA HIS A 185 7.24 5.03 -6.18
C HIS A 185 6.65 3.70 -5.76
N HIS A 186 6.98 2.62 -6.46
CA HIS A 186 6.42 1.29 -6.26
C HIS A 186 7.49 0.22 -6.51
N ILE A 187 7.44 -0.88 -5.76
CA ILE A 187 8.22 -2.10 -6.02
C ILE A 187 7.23 -3.24 -6.23
N GLU A 188 7.35 -3.93 -7.37
CA GLU A 188 6.47 -5.05 -7.70
C GLU A 188 6.63 -6.21 -6.69
N ASP A 189 5.51 -6.83 -6.34
CA ASP A 189 5.47 -7.92 -5.37
C ASP A 189 5.85 -9.27 -5.98
N GLU A 190 5.58 -9.43 -7.26
CA GLU A 190 5.90 -10.61 -8.04
C GLU A 190 6.88 -10.29 -9.18
N PRO A 191 7.92 -11.11 -9.37
CA PRO A 191 8.13 -12.40 -8.73
C PRO A 191 8.75 -12.30 -7.32
N TYR A 192 8.24 -13.10 -6.38
CA TYR A 192 8.60 -13.04 -4.95
C TYR A 192 10.12 -13.07 -4.64
N ASN A 193 10.89 -13.87 -5.39
CA ASN A 193 12.33 -13.97 -5.19
C ASN A 193 13.05 -12.64 -5.47
N ILE A 194 12.56 -11.85 -6.43
CA ILE A 194 13.09 -10.53 -6.75
C ILE A 194 12.64 -9.52 -5.71
N SER A 195 11.34 -9.42 -5.44
CA SER A 195 10.82 -8.44 -4.47
C SER A 195 11.51 -8.62 -3.11
N LYS A 196 11.61 -9.86 -2.61
CA LYS A 196 12.36 -10.20 -1.40
C LYS A 196 13.82 -9.76 -1.45
N LYS A 197 14.50 -9.94 -2.58
CA LYS A 197 15.89 -9.51 -2.75
C LYS A 197 16.00 -7.98 -2.69
N LEU A 198 15.16 -7.25 -3.44
CA LEU A 198 15.14 -5.78 -3.44
C LEU A 198 14.92 -5.21 -2.03
N PHE A 199 13.95 -5.74 -1.28
CA PHE A 199 13.71 -5.33 0.10
C PHE A 199 14.89 -5.67 1.03
N LYS A 200 15.58 -6.80 0.83
CA LYS A 200 16.80 -7.14 1.60
C LYS A 200 17.97 -6.21 1.30
N LEU A 201 18.07 -5.68 0.09
CA LEU A 201 19.08 -4.67 -0.26
C LEU A 201 18.81 -3.31 0.41
N GLY A 202 17.63 -3.12 1.00
CA GLY A 202 17.24 -1.90 1.71
C GLY A 202 16.43 -0.93 0.87
N LEU A 203 16.03 -1.32 -0.35
CA LEU A 203 15.18 -0.49 -1.21
C LEU A 203 13.77 -0.44 -0.64
N ARG A 204 13.22 0.77 -0.54
CA ARG A 204 11.87 1.02 -0.03
C ARG A 204 11.14 2.07 -0.87
N PRO A 205 9.81 2.03 -0.93
CA PRO A 205 9.03 3.13 -1.47
C PRO A 205 9.34 4.46 -0.78
N GLN A 206 9.17 5.55 -1.53
CA GLN A 206 9.51 6.93 -1.21
C GLN A 206 11.01 7.22 -1.04
N GLN A 207 11.89 6.24 -1.21
CA GLN A 207 13.34 6.43 -1.08
C GLN A 207 13.93 7.16 -2.29
N LEU A 208 14.80 8.14 -2.03
CA LEU A 208 15.55 8.83 -3.07
C LEU A 208 16.71 7.95 -3.56
N ILE A 209 16.71 7.69 -4.86
CA ILE A 209 17.79 6.99 -5.56
C ILE A 209 18.46 7.91 -6.57
N LYS A 210 19.72 7.63 -6.87
CA LYS A 210 20.47 8.22 -7.97
C LYS A 210 21.08 7.12 -8.83
N ILE A 211 20.98 7.24 -10.15
CA ILE A 211 21.67 6.33 -11.07
C ILE A 211 23.12 6.77 -11.19
N THR A 212 24.07 5.93 -10.77
CA THR A 212 25.51 6.21 -10.84
C THR A 212 26.16 5.62 -12.07
N ASP A 213 25.66 4.48 -12.54
CA ASP A 213 26.11 3.82 -13.76
C ASP A 213 24.97 3.02 -14.39
N LYS A 214 24.99 2.92 -15.72
CA LYS A 214 24.01 2.16 -16.49
C LYS A 214 24.70 1.50 -17.68
N GLN A 215 24.62 0.17 -17.69
CA GLN A 215 25.11 -0.70 -18.76
C GLN A 215 23.93 -1.54 -19.27
N ASP A 216 24.08 -2.21 -20.41
CA ASP A 216 22.99 -2.96 -21.06
C ASP A 216 22.27 -3.95 -20.15
N CYS A 217 23.00 -4.61 -19.24
CA CYS A 217 22.47 -5.64 -18.35
C CYS A 217 22.48 -5.28 -16.87
N LYS A 218 22.94 -4.07 -16.51
CA LYS A 218 23.17 -3.68 -15.10
C LYS A 218 22.89 -2.19 -14.88
N ILE A 219 22.27 -1.88 -13.76
CA ILE A 219 22.02 -0.51 -13.30
C ILE A 219 22.58 -0.40 -11.90
N THR A 220 23.45 0.57 -11.70
CA THR A 220 24.00 0.88 -10.37
C THR A 220 23.20 2.05 -9.80
N ILE A 221 22.58 1.79 -8.65
CA ILE A 221 21.79 2.78 -7.92
C ILE A 221 22.47 3.12 -6.60
N LYS A 222 22.50 4.41 -6.30
CA LYS A 222 22.95 4.94 -5.01
C LYS A 222 21.77 5.47 -4.23
N PHE A 223 21.67 5.07 -2.97
CA PHE A 223 20.67 5.55 -2.02
C PHE A 223 21.28 5.61 -0.62
N GLU A 224 20.91 6.62 0.16
CA GLU A 224 21.59 6.92 1.42
C GLU A 224 23.12 7.01 1.20
N ASP A 225 23.89 6.19 1.91
CA ASP A 225 25.35 6.01 1.76
C ASP A 225 25.72 4.64 1.15
N LYS A 226 24.75 3.93 0.55
CA LYS A 226 24.93 2.60 -0.07
C LYS A 226 24.87 2.69 -1.58
N GLU A 227 25.60 1.80 -2.23
CA GLU A 227 25.54 1.58 -3.67
C GLU A 227 25.19 0.13 -3.94
N GLN A 228 24.25 -0.10 -4.85
CA GLN A 228 23.75 -1.43 -5.19
C GLN A 228 23.72 -1.60 -6.70
N ILE A 229 24.19 -2.76 -7.15
CA ILE A 229 24.15 -3.16 -8.55
C ILE A 229 22.94 -4.06 -8.73
N LEU A 230 22.03 -3.64 -9.60
CA LEU A 230 20.85 -4.40 -10.00
C LEU A 230 21.03 -4.88 -11.43
N SER A 231 20.59 -6.09 -11.72
CA SER A 231 20.36 -6.53 -13.10
C SER A 231 19.20 -5.75 -13.72
N THR A 232 19.13 -5.68 -15.04
CA THR A 232 17.99 -5.07 -15.75
C THR A 232 16.66 -5.70 -15.33
N PHE A 233 16.64 -7.01 -15.08
CA PHE A 233 15.42 -7.72 -14.66
C PHE A 233 14.96 -7.32 -13.26
N GLU A 234 15.88 -7.14 -12.32
CA GLU A 234 15.56 -6.62 -10.98
C GLU A 234 15.10 -5.15 -11.04
N ALA A 235 15.75 -4.35 -11.88
CA ALA A 235 15.42 -2.96 -12.09
C ALA A 235 14.01 -2.77 -12.69
N LEU A 236 13.55 -3.66 -13.59
CA LEU A 236 12.19 -3.61 -14.15
C LEU A 236 11.08 -3.72 -13.09
N ASN A 237 11.39 -4.26 -11.91
CA ASN A 237 10.44 -4.38 -10.81
C ASN A 237 10.40 -3.13 -9.91
N ILE A 238 11.15 -2.07 -10.26
CA ILE A 238 11.19 -0.82 -9.52
C ILE A 238 10.62 0.29 -10.39
N HIS A 239 9.52 0.86 -9.93
CA HIS A 239 8.87 2.00 -10.55
C HIS A 239 9.18 3.26 -9.75
N VAL A 240 9.49 4.33 -10.47
CA VAL A 240 9.95 5.59 -9.92
C VAL A 240 9.12 6.74 -10.42
N VAL A 241 9.12 7.83 -9.67
CA VAL A 241 8.57 9.11 -10.09
C VAL A 241 9.69 10.11 -10.21
N ALA A 242 9.60 10.97 -11.22
CA ALA A 242 10.56 12.04 -11.44
C ALA A 242 10.71 12.83 -10.14
N TYR A 243 11.95 12.92 -9.68
CA TYR A 243 12.26 13.77 -8.55
C TYR A 243 12.41 15.20 -9.07
N THR A 244 11.29 15.94 -9.15
CA THR A 244 11.25 17.35 -9.57
C THR A 244 11.80 18.32 -8.52
N GLY A 245 12.74 17.86 -7.67
CA GLY A 245 13.34 18.67 -6.63
C GLY A 245 12.49 18.81 -5.37
N GLY A 246 11.63 17.83 -5.08
CA GLY A 246 10.88 17.74 -3.83
C GLY A 246 11.81 17.51 -2.62
N ILE A 247 12.38 18.60 -2.11
CA ILE A 247 13.27 18.65 -0.95
C ILE A 247 14.60 17.92 -1.13
N THR A 248 15.50 18.56 -1.88
CA THR A 248 16.93 18.19 -1.85
C THR A 248 17.47 18.45 -0.43
N ARG A 249 18.63 17.86 -0.08
CA ARG A 249 19.48 18.31 1.05
C ARG A 249 19.82 19.83 1.04
N LYS A 250 19.27 20.60 0.10
CA LYS A 250 19.31 22.04 -0.01
C LYS A 250 18.20 22.75 0.78
N ASN A 251 17.17 22.05 1.25
CA ASN A 251 16.18 22.65 2.15
C ASN A 251 16.68 22.58 3.59
N LYS A 252 16.40 23.65 4.33
CA LYS A 252 16.75 23.74 5.75
C LYS A 252 16.01 22.67 6.53
N SER A 253 16.72 22.01 7.43
CA SER A 253 16.15 21.10 8.41
C SER A 253 15.80 21.86 9.70
N LEU A 254 15.15 21.19 10.64
CA LEU A 254 14.93 21.78 11.98
C LEU A 254 16.24 22.19 12.68
N LEU A 255 17.37 21.55 12.36
CA LEU A 255 18.67 21.92 12.93
C LEU A 255 19.10 23.34 12.54
N ASP A 256 18.72 23.76 11.34
CA ASP A 256 19.13 25.02 10.72
C ASP A 256 18.34 26.24 11.21
N LEU A 257 17.36 26.03 12.09
CA LEU A 257 16.69 27.11 12.81
C LEU A 257 17.62 27.73 13.86
N SER A 258 17.55 29.04 13.99
CA SER A 258 18.13 29.79 15.11
C SER A 258 17.24 29.67 16.34
N ALA A 259 17.77 30.01 17.52
CA ALA A 259 16.95 30.01 18.74
C ALA A 259 15.75 30.96 18.60
N ASN A 260 14.57 30.50 19.00
CA ASN A 260 13.28 31.19 18.86
C ASN A 260 12.81 31.41 17.41
N GLU A 261 13.47 30.80 16.43
CA GLU A 261 13.05 30.85 15.03
C GLU A 261 12.01 29.78 14.73
N THR A 262 11.03 30.11 13.88
CA THR A 262 9.93 29.22 13.50
C THR A 262 10.08 28.77 12.05
N GLY A 263 9.87 27.47 11.81
CA GLY A 263 9.76 26.88 10.49
C GLY A 263 8.43 26.17 10.29
N ILE A 264 7.97 26.09 9.04
CA ILE A 264 6.86 25.25 8.62
C ILE A 264 7.43 23.93 8.13
N VAL A 265 6.96 22.80 8.68
CA VAL A 265 7.34 21.48 8.20
C VAL A 265 6.83 21.30 6.77
N ILE A 266 7.74 21.05 5.83
CA ILE A 266 7.39 20.74 4.43
C ILE A 266 7.36 19.22 4.19
N GLY A 267 8.09 18.45 4.99
CA GLY A 267 8.12 17.00 4.88
C GLY A 267 9.13 16.34 5.82
N LEU A 268 9.06 15.01 5.88
CA LEU A 268 10.04 14.18 6.56
C LEU A 268 10.97 13.55 5.53
N SER A 269 12.25 13.40 5.87
CA SER A 269 13.20 12.66 5.04
C SER A 269 12.67 11.26 4.77
N PRO A 270 12.83 10.76 3.52
CA PRO A 270 12.63 9.35 3.20
C PRO A 270 13.43 8.39 4.09
N ASP A 271 14.53 8.85 4.70
CA ASP A 271 15.38 8.05 5.58
C ASP A 271 14.73 7.77 6.95
N ILE A 272 13.64 8.46 7.29
CA ILE A 272 12.84 8.17 8.49
C ILE A 272 11.62 7.33 8.10
N GLN A 273 11.68 6.04 8.44
CA GLN A 273 10.62 5.06 8.20
C GLN A 273 10.19 4.33 9.48
N GLY A 274 9.08 3.58 9.39
CA GLY A 274 8.58 2.71 10.45
C GLY A 274 8.23 3.44 11.75
N LEU A 275 8.57 2.81 12.90
CA LEU A 275 8.20 3.30 14.23
C LEU A 275 8.78 4.70 14.54
N ALA A 276 9.95 5.04 13.99
CA ALA A 276 10.53 6.37 14.14
C ALA A 276 9.69 7.45 13.42
N ARG A 277 9.18 7.14 12.22
CA ARG A 277 8.30 8.03 11.46
C ARG A 277 6.97 8.22 12.18
N ARG A 278 6.36 7.11 12.65
CA ARG A 278 5.11 7.12 13.42
C ARG A 278 5.22 8.01 14.65
N ARG A 279 6.26 7.84 15.47
CA ARG A 279 6.51 8.69 16.63
C ARG A 279 6.62 10.18 16.29
N ILE A 280 7.28 10.52 15.19
CA ILE A 280 7.41 11.93 14.76
C ILE A 280 6.04 12.50 14.37
N LEU A 281 5.24 11.74 13.63
CA LEU A 281 3.88 12.13 13.26
C LEU A 281 2.96 12.24 14.49
N ASP A 282 3.06 11.30 15.44
CA ASP A 282 2.29 11.29 16.70
C ASP A 282 2.63 12.50 17.59
N LEU A 283 3.88 13.00 17.52
CA LEU A 283 4.31 14.24 18.15
C LEU A 283 3.77 15.51 17.45
N GLY A 284 2.98 15.35 16.38
CA GLY A 284 2.36 16.43 15.62
C GLY A 284 3.22 17.01 14.51
N ILE A 285 4.42 16.45 14.25
CA ILE A 285 5.37 16.91 13.24
C ILE A 285 4.89 16.39 11.88
N THR A 286 3.99 17.15 11.27
CA THR A 286 3.29 16.84 10.02
C THR A 286 3.50 17.97 9.02
N PRO A 287 3.43 17.73 7.71
CA PRO A 287 3.49 18.81 6.71
C PRO A 287 2.48 19.93 7.04
N GLY A 288 2.94 21.18 7.01
CA GLY A 288 2.20 22.38 7.41
C GLY A 288 2.30 22.74 8.91
N ALA A 289 2.90 21.89 9.76
CA ALA A 289 3.04 22.20 11.18
C ALA A 289 4.08 23.30 11.41
N LYS A 290 3.75 24.30 12.24
CA LYS A 290 4.69 25.33 12.70
C LYS A 290 5.49 24.80 13.89
N ILE A 291 6.81 24.86 13.78
CA ILE A 291 7.75 24.39 14.81
C ILE A 291 8.76 25.49 15.12
N THR A 292 8.91 25.82 16.40
CA THR A 292 9.85 26.84 16.86
C THR A 292 11.00 26.18 17.63
N LYS A 293 12.25 26.52 17.32
CA LYS A 293 13.40 26.01 18.09
C LYS A 293 13.46 26.70 19.45
N ALA A 294 13.48 25.94 20.54
CA ALA A 294 13.51 26.50 21.88
C ALA A 294 14.88 27.12 22.20
N ILE A 295 14.88 28.13 23.08
CA ILE A 295 16.08 28.86 23.51
C ILE A 295 16.98 27.95 24.36
N VAL A 296 16.39 27.11 25.20
CA VAL A 296 17.11 26.22 26.11
C VAL A 296 17.11 24.81 25.52
N SER A 297 18.28 24.37 25.07
CA SER A 297 18.56 22.97 24.73
C SER A 297 19.30 22.27 25.88
N SER A 298 19.35 20.93 25.86
CA SER A 298 20.06 20.14 26.86
C SER A 298 21.54 20.55 26.98
N PHE A 299 22.10 20.38 28.19
CA PHE A 299 23.52 20.58 28.48
C PHE A 299 24.34 19.60 27.61
N GLY A 300 24.95 20.08 26.53
CA GLY A 300 25.62 19.25 25.50
C GLY A 300 25.03 19.34 24.08
N GLY A 301 23.90 20.00 23.90
CA GLY A 301 23.35 20.36 22.59
C GLY A 301 22.61 19.26 21.82
N ASP A 302 22.48 18.05 22.37
CA ASP A 302 21.65 16.95 21.84
C ASP A 302 21.00 16.20 23.03
N PRO A 303 19.66 16.06 23.13
CA PRO A 303 18.62 16.47 22.18
C PRO A 303 18.38 17.99 22.14
N VAL A 304 17.83 18.45 21.01
CA VAL A 304 17.41 19.84 20.79
C VAL A 304 15.92 19.94 21.08
N ALA A 305 15.53 20.98 21.82
CA ALA A 305 14.14 21.23 22.18
C ALA A 305 13.43 22.08 21.12
N TYR A 306 12.21 21.69 20.77
CA TYR A 306 11.32 22.38 19.83
C TYR A 306 9.94 22.55 20.44
N SER A 307 9.26 23.64 20.09
CA SER A 307 7.86 23.88 20.46
C SER A 307 6.97 23.62 19.26
N ILE A 308 5.97 22.76 19.43
CA ILE A 308 4.99 22.40 18.41
C ILE A 308 3.61 22.33 19.05
N ARG A 309 2.64 23.06 18.50
CA ARG A 309 1.24 23.08 18.99
C ARG A 309 1.11 23.29 20.51
N GLY A 310 1.95 24.15 21.09
CA GLY A 310 1.95 24.44 22.54
C GLY A 310 2.67 23.42 23.42
N ALA A 311 3.14 22.30 22.87
CA ALA A 311 3.95 21.31 23.57
C ALA A 311 5.46 21.52 23.28
N LYS A 312 6.31 21.28 24.27
CA LYS A 312 7.77 21.22 24.10
C LYS A 312 8.21 19.78 23.94
N ILE A 313 8.89 19.49 22.83
CA ILE A 313 9.40 18.16 22.47
C ILE A 313 10.91 18.21 22.32
N ALA A 314 11.59 17.14 22.76
CA ALA A 314 13.03 16.99 22.59
C ALA A 314 13.31 16.00 21.44
N LEU A 315 14.01 16.45 20.40
CA LEU A 315 14.39 15.63 19.26
C LEU A 315 15.91 15.48 19.22
N ARG A 316 16.39 14.26 18.98
CA ARG A 316 17.83 14.05 18.74
C ARG A 316 18.26 14.76 17.47
N LYS A 317 19.52 15.20 17.38
CA LYS A 317 20.04 15.89 16.18
C LYS A 317 19.82 15.08 14.91
N LYS A 318 20.06 13.77 14.96
CA LYS A 318 19.81 12.85 13.83
C LYS A 318 18.36 12.86 13.36
N GLN A 319 17.40 12.99 14.28
CA GLN A 319 15.97 13.07 13.93
C GLN A 319 15.61 14.45 13.38
N ALA A 320 16.07 15.52 14.02
CA ALA A 320 15.82 16.89 13.59
C ALA A 320 16.40 17.21 12.21
N GLY A 321 17.58 16.66 11.88
CA GLY A 321 18.20 16.83 10.56
C GLY A 321 17.43 16.19 9.41
N ASN A 322 16.51 15.28 9.73
CA ASN A 322 15.67 14.57 8.79
C ASN A 322 14.23 15.12 8.77
N ILE A 323 13.96 16.24 9.44
CA ILE A 323 12.67 16.96 9.35
C ILE A 323 12.93 18.24 8.58
N PHE A 324 12.33 18.35 7.41
CA PHE A 324 12.56 19.46 6.49
C PHE A 324 11.55 20.56 6.73
N ILE A 325 12.04 21.80 6.66
CA ILE A 325 11.25 22.99 6.89
C ILE A 325 11.46 24.06 5.81
N GLU A 326 10.49 24.95 5.72
CA GLU A 326 10.62 26.28 5.14
C GLU A 326 10.57 27.29 6.29
N LYS A 327 11.33 28.39 6.21
CA LYS A 327 11.26 29.43 7.25
C LYS A 327 9.87 30.08 7.21
N PHE A 328 9.27 30.29 8.39
CA PHE A 328 7.97 30.98 8.50
C PHE A 328 8.09 32.46 8.17
#